data_AF-A0A956KQR8-F1
#
_entry.id   AF-A0A956KQR8-F1
#
_cell.length_a   1.000
_cell.length_b   1.000
_cell.length_c   1.000
_cell.angle_alpha   90.00
_cell.angle_beta   90.00
_cell.angle_gamma   90.00
#
_symmetry.space_group_name_H-M   'P 1'
#
loop_
_entity.id
_entity.type
_entity.pdbx_description
1 polymer ?
#
loop_
_entity_poly.entity_id
_entity_poly.type
_entity_poly.pdbx_seq_one_letter_code
_entity_poly.pdbx_strand_id
1 'polypeptide(L)'
;TACAGDEGGDGFGVADETGTEGDAGDEQSGSDGQSADESDGGETGEGLHEAVLEAMDLFPDYPTLHGEVITRTCTPNQGVCHNQKEYPDLRTPASMLAAVGKRCNLDKDDPADTFDGCEPVGDEVVIDLTPAPAPADPMNPMEPEPVEPALVHIEIGYVETVLDEEGVALSARVHLREAVPAAMLDGAGMAVSFERSTGSGTLPVGALSLVTWEAGSAVLELGDLSLLSAAELDLIETGLVGGDPNRNGIFGADEPYLEIDPGSPATSYLLQRLQGNVPGSPMPLANQPLSSAEVIALACWIESTGAPGASDDPWLEIDYDDCDFAQNFGGGATSGGHSLADDVQPIFDQSCAYAGCHGSVQPAADLDLTAGNAYDSLMRFSMQNPTQALVEPGNPTNSYLMTKLSDNGVAGVQMPKNGEALDEVSVGIIRQWISEGAAND
;
A
#
# COMPACT_ATOMS: atom_id res chain seq x y z
N THR A 1 14.01 -3.31 -17.64
CA THR A 1 14.54 -4.69 -17.50
C THR A 1 15.66 -4.64 -16.47
N ALA A 2 15.48 -4.90 -15.18
CA ALA A 2 14.46 -5.68 -14.51
C ALA A 2 14.21 -5.08 -13.12
N CYS A 3 12.98 -4.59 -12.88
CA CYS A 3 12.40 -4.50 -11.54
C CYS A 3 11.22 -5.48 -11.42
N ALA A 4 10.64 -5.92 -12.54
CA ALA A 4 9.75 -7.07 -12.59
C ALA A 4 10.57 -8.36 -12.50
N GLY A 5 10.32 -9.16 -11.46
CA GLY A 5 10.61 -10.59 -11.51
C GLY A 5 9.86 -11.19 -12.71
N ASP A 6 10.53 -12.09 -13.42
CA ASP A 6 9.98 -12.76 -14.59
C ASP A 6 8.80 -13.65 -14.18
N GLU A 7 7.58 -13.14 -14.34
CA GLU A 7 6.32 -13.89 -14.22
C GLU A 7 6.19 -14.76 -15.49
N GLY A 8 6.97 -15.83 -15.58
CA GLY A 8 6.98 -16.69 -16.76
C GLY A 8 7.97 -17.84 -16.64
N GLY A 9 7.44 -19.05 -16.41
CA GLY A 9 8.26 -20.23 -16.19
C GLY A 9 9.15 -20.61 -17.37
N ASP A 10 10.29 -21.22 -17.06
CA ASP A 10 10.75 -22.44 -17.72
C ASP A 10 11.82 -23.12 -16.86
N GLY A 11 11.62 -24.42 -16.62
CA GLY A 11 12.49 -25.24 -15.79
C GLY A 11 13.90 -25.35 -16.36
N PHE A 12 14.90 -25.12 -15.51
CA PHE A 12 16.28 -25.45 -15.83
C PHE A 12 16.72 -26.71 -15.08
N GLY A 13 17.03 -27.73 -15.89
CA GLY A 13 17.53 -29.02 -15.46
C GLY A 13 18.91 -28.91 -14.81
N VAL A 14 19.06 -29.65 -13.72
CA VAL A 14 20.32 -29.87 -13.02
C VAL A 14 21.22 -30.74 -13.90
N ALA A 15 22.36 -30.20 -14.30
CA ALA A 15 23.44 -30.96 -14.92
C ALA A 15 24.32 -31.58 -13.82
N ASP A 16 24.31 -32.90 -13.84
CA ASP A 16 25.17 -33.85 -13.13
C ASP A 16 26.64 -33.67 -13.55
N GLU A 17 27.54 -33.45 -12.59
CA GLU A 17 28.98 -33.67 -12.76
C GLU A 17 29.48 -34.51 -11.58
N THR A 18 29.85 -35.74 -11.93
CA THR A 18 30.39 -36.78 -11.07
C THR A 18 31.87 -36.55 -10.78
N GLY A 19 32.30 -36.80 -9.54
CA GLY A 19 33.72 -36.71 -9.15
C GLY A 19 34.00 -37.43 -7.84
N THR A 20 34.61 -38.60 -7.97
CA THR A 20 34.84 -39.68 -6.98
C THR A 20 35.90 -39.44 -5.90
N GLU A 21 35.59 -39.99 -4.71
CA GLU A 21 36.42 -40.79 -3.77
C GLU A 21 37.69 -40.23 -3.08
N GLY A 22 37.70 -40.35 -1.74
CA GLY A 22 38.87 -40.16 -0.87
C GLY A 22 38.59 -40.53 0.60
N ASP A 23 39.09 -41.70 0.98
CA ASP A 23 38.93 -42.53 2.19
C ASP A 23 39.33 -41.94 3.58
N ALA A 24 38.63 -42.48 4.60
CA ALA A 24 38.80 -42.66 6.05
C ALA A 24 39.81 -41.88 6.93
N GLY A 25 39.33 -41.57 8.14
CA GLY A 25 40.14 -41.35 9.35
C GLY A 25 39.28 -41.17 10.61
N ASP A 26 39.00 -42.26 11.33
CA ASP A 26 38.48 -42.32 12.71
C ASP A 26 39.43 -41.62 13.71
N GLU A 27 38.93 -40.79 14.63
CA GLU A 27 39.41 -40.71 16.03
C GLU A 27 38.31 -40.26 17.00
N GLN A 28 38.12 -41.05 18.07
CA GLN A 28 37.23 -40.82 19.22
C GLN A 28 37.85 -39.88 20.27
N SER A 29 37.03 -38.98 20.85
CA SER A 29 36.96 -38.59 22.28
C SER A 29 35.89 -37.47 22.37
N GLY A 30 35.02 -37.30 23.36
CA GLY A 30 34.96 -37.74 24.76
C GLY A 30 34.80 -36.49 25.65
N SER A 31 33.57 -36.29 26.17
CA SER A 31 33.10 -35.32 27.20
C SER A 31 33.17 -33.83 26.81
N ASP A 32 32.27 -32.92 27.20
CA ASP A 32 31.52 -32.72 28.43
C ASP A 32 30.22 -31.94 28.16
N GLY A 33 29.24 -32.10 29.04
CA GLY A 33 27.98 -31.39 28.96
C GLY A 33 28.10 -29.92 29.31
N GLN A 34 27.31 -29.11 28.63
CA GLN A 34 26.74 -27.89 29.17
C GLN A 34 25.37 -27.72 28.55
N SER A 35 24.38 -27.65 29.44
CA SER A 35 22.99 -27.38 29.16
C SER A 35 22.89 -26.12 28.30
N ALA A 36 22.18 -26.23 27.18
CA ALA A 36 21.69 -25.08 26.45
C ALA A 36 20.67 -24.38 27.35
N ASP A 37 20.89 -23.10 27.60
CA ASP A 37 19.87 -22.20 28.15
C ASP A 37 18.69 -22.23 27.19
N GLU A 38 17.56 -22.68 27.71
CA GLU A 38 16.24 -22.53 27.11
C GLU A 38 15.92 -21.03 27.13
N SER A 39 15.94 -20.37 25.98
CA SER A 39 15.40 -19.02 25.82
C SER A 39 13.87 -19.12 25.86
N ASP A 40 13.35 -19.09 27.08
CA ASP A 40 11.94 -18.95 27.44
C ASP A 40 11.44 -17.58 26.99
N GLY A 41 10.86 -17.52 25.79
CA GLY A 41 10.22 -16.32 25.24
C GLY A 41 8.76 -16.27 25.68
N GLY A 42 8.51 -15.84 26.92
CA GLY A 42 7.16 -15.74 27.48
C GLY A 42 7.07 -14.84 28.72
N GLU A 43 6.78 -13.57 28.47
CA GLU A 43 6.00 -12.61 29.29
C GLU A 43 6.38 -12.29 30.76
N THR A 44 6.62 -10.99 31.02
CA THR A 44 5.83 -10.08 31.93
C THR A 44 6.70 -8.96 32.54
N GLY A 45 6.48 -7.70 32.12
CA GLY A 45 6.89 -6.48 32.84
C GLY A 45 7.83 -5.51 32.10
N GLU A 46 7.27 -4.43 31.54
CA GLU A 46 7.94 -3.16 31.13
C GLU A 46 9.26 -3.30 30.33
N GLY A 47 9.24 -4.00 29.20
CA GLY A 47 10.35 -4.02 28.24
C GLY A 47 9.87 -4.07 26.79
N LEU A 48 10.57 -3.35 25.90
CA LEU A 48 10.31 -3.38 24.46
C LEU A 48 10.67 -4.75 23.86
N HIS A 49 10.02 -5.12 22.76
CA HIS A 49 10.33 -6.32 21.99
C HIS A 49 11.80 -6.33 21.52
N GLU A 50 12.44 -7.50 21.42
CA GLU A 50 13.88 -7.61 21.08
C GLU A 50 14.21 -6.92 19.74
N ALA A 51 13.38 -7.11 18.73
CA ALA A 51 13.51 -6.42 17.43
C ALA A 51 13.42 -4.88 17.53
N VAL A 52 12.70 -4.34 18.53
CA VAL A 52 12.65 -2.90 18.78
C VAL A 52 13.99 -2.43 19.37
N LEU A 53 14.54 -3.17 20.33
CA LEU A 53 15.85 -2.87 20.90
C LEU A 53 16.96 -2.94 19.85
N GLU A 54 16.88 -3.90 18.92
CA GLU A 54 17.78 -3.99 17.76
C GLU A 54 17.61 -2.78 16.83
N ALA A 55 16.37 -2.36 16.54
CA ALA A 55 16.11 -1.17 15.72
C ALA A 55 16.72 0.10 16.34
N MET A 56 16.58 0.28 17.66
CA MET A 56 17.15 1.41 18.39
C MET A 56 18.68 1.45 18.33
N ASP A 57 19.35 0.29 18.37
CA ASP A 57 20.81 0.20 18.32
C ASP A 57 21.37 0.44 16.91
N LEU A 58 20.70 -0.11 15.89
CA LEU A 58 21.19 -0.09 14.51
C LEU A 58 20.76 1.17 13.74
N PHE A 59 19.59 1.72 14.02
CA PHE A 59 18.97 2.78 13.21
C PHE A 59 18.52 3.97 14.07
N PRO A 60 19.45 4.78 14.60
CA PRO A 60 19.10 5.91 15.46
C PRO A 60 18.52 7.12 14.71
N ASP A 61 18.77 7.23 13.40
CA ASP A 61 18.41 8.40 12.61
C ASP A 61 18.07 8.07 11.16
N TYR A 62 17.38 9.00 10.49
CA TYR A 62 16.97 8.88 9.10
C TYR A 62 18.12 8.64 8.11
N PRO A 63 19.25 9.38 8.15
CA PRO A 63 20.40 9.10 7.30
C PRO A 63 20.90 7.65 7.40
N THR A 64 20.95 7.10 8.61
CA THR A 64 21.40 5.71 8.85
C THR A 64 20.39 4.72 8.27
N LEU A 65 19.10 4.90 8.55
CA LEU A 65 18.03 4.09 7.96
C LEU A 65 18.08 4.11 6.42
N HIS A 66 18.21 5.29 5.80
CA HIS A 66 18.29 5.40 4.34
C HIS A 66 19.54 4.72 3.76
N GLY A 67 20.69 4.96 4.39
CA GLY A 67 21.98 4.46 3.92
C GLY A 67 22.13 2.94 4.03
N GLU A 68 21.63 2.35 5.12
CA GLU A 68 21.83 0.92 5.42
C GLU A 68 20.68 0.03 4.91
N VAL A 69 19.46 0.55 4.91
CA VAL A 69 18.26 -0.18 4.50
C VAL A 69 17.85 0.21 3.08
N ILE A 70 17.35 1.42 2.89
CA ILE A 70 16.69 1.85 1.63
C ILE A 70 17.63 1.74 0.43
N THR A 71 18.89 2.16 0.59
CA THR A 71 19.89 2.11 -0.48
C THR A 71 20.18 0.67 -0.93
N ARG A 72 20.17 -0.27 0.03
CA ARG A 72 20.44 -1.69 -0.21
C ARG A 72 19.23 -2.44 -0.77
N THR A 73 18.02 -2.12 -0.31
CA THR A 73 16.80 -2.89 -0.59
C THR A 73 15.95 -2.29 -1.70
N CYS A 74 15.75 -0.98 -1.70
CA CYS A 74 14.81 -0.30 -2.60
C CYS A 74 15.51 0.30 -3.83
N THR A 75 16.76 0.76 -3.69
CA THR A 75 17.51 1.40 -4.78
C THR A 75 18.84 0.72 -5.11
N PRO A 76 18.89 -0.62 -5.25
CA PRO A 76 20.14 -1.30 -5.56
C PRO A 76 20.72 -0.81 -6.91
N ASN A 77 22.00 -1.11 -7.12
CA ASN A 77 22.66 -0.93 -8.43
C ASN A 77 22.66 0.51 -8.95
N GLN A 78 22.93 1.50 -8.10
CA GLN A 78 22.90 2.94 -8.47
C GLN A 78 21.49 3.48 -8.76
N GLY A 79 20.46 2.93 -8.12
CA GLY A 79 19.08 3.39 -8.28
C GLY A 79 18.44 2.90 -9.56
N VAL A 80 18.66 1.65 -9.94
CA VAL A 80 17.96 1.06 -11.10
C VAL A 80 16.46 0.93 -10.82
N CYS A 81 16.08 0.55 -9.59
CA CYS A 81 14.69 0.56 -9.12
C CYS A 81 14.48 1.75 -8.17
N HIS A 82 13.28 2.33 -8.19
CA HIS A 82 12.89 3.52 -7.41
C HIS A 82 13.79 4.74 -7.63
N ASN A 83 13.67 5.35 -8.83
CA ASN A 83 14.47 6.48 -9.31
C ASN A 83 13.63 7.56 -10.01
N GLN A 84 14.28 8.57 -10.59
CA GLN A 84 13.61 9.65 -11.34
C GLN A 84 12.62 9.20 -12.44
N LYS A 85 12.73 7.96 -12.94
CA LYS A 85 11.86 7.36 -13.95
C LYS A 85 10.99 6.22 -13.41
N GLU A 86 11.21 5.81 -12.18
CA GLU A 86 10.55 4.66 -11.55
C GLU A 86 10.04 5.14 -10.18
N TYR A 87 8.76 5.49 -10.10
CA TYR A 87 8.19 6.11 -8.90
C TYR A 87 8.04 5.11 -7.72
N PRO A 88 8.25 5.52 -6.46
CA PRO A 88 8.87 6.79 -6.03
C PRO A 88 10.39 6.82 -6.24
N ASP A 89 10.99 8.01 -6.28
CA ASP A 89 12.45 8.18 -6.33
C ASP A 89 13.06 8.07 -4.92
N LEU A 90 13.60 6.90 -4.57
CA LEU A 90 14.15 6.63 -3.23
C LEU A 90 15.69 6.69 -3.17
N ARG A 91 16.36 7.14 -4.25
CA ARG A 91 17.83 7.00 -4.41
C ARG A 91 18.64 7.78 -3.40
N THR A 92 18.09 8.86 -2.86
CA THR A 92 18.80 9.76 -1.95
C THR A 92 17.91 10.09 -0.76
N PRO A 93 18.48 10.47 0.39
CA PRO A 93 17.68 10.95 1.52
C PRO A 93 16.74 12.10 1.11
N ALA A 94 17.23 13.04 0.29
CA ALA A 94 16.41 14.15 -0.18
C ALA A 94 15.24 13.72 -1.09
N SER A 95 15.43 12.69 -1.92
CA SER A 95 14.37 12.23 -2.84
C SER A 95 13.31 11.40 -2.11
N MET A 96 13.70 10.60 -1.12
CA MET A 96 12.74 9.90 -0.25
C MET A 96 11.98 10.87 0.67
N LEU A 97 12.63 11.90 1.24
CA LEU A 97 11.91 12.96 1.95
C LEU A 97 10.92 13.70 1.04
N ALA A 98 11.27 13.90 -0.24
CA ALA A 98 10.35 14.50 -1.20
C ALA A 98 9.11 13.65 -1.51
N ALA A 99 9.08 12.36 -1.12
CA ALA A 99 7.91 11.49 -1.21
C ALA A 99 6.98 11.60 0.00
N VAL A 100 7.43 12.20 1.12
CA VAL A 100 6.60 12.47 2.30
C VAL A 100 5.46 13.41 1.93
N GLY A 101 4.23 13.01 2.27
CA GLY A 101 3.00 13.72 1.94
C GLY A 101 2.64 13.72 0.45
N LYS A 102 3.31 12.90 -0.38
CA LYS A 102 2.93 12.75 -1.80
C LYS A 102 1.88 11.68 -1.96
N ARG A 103 1.09 11.80 -3.03
CA ARG A 103 0.19 10.74 -3.48
C ARG A 103 1.00 9.51 -3.82
N CYS A 104 0.48 8.34 -3.51
CA CYS A 104 1.05 7.10 -4.02
C CYS A 104 0.94 7.01 -5.54
N ASN A 105 1.52 5.95 -6.10
CA ASN A 105 1.69 5.82 -7.54
C ASN A 105 0.36 5.67 -8.30
N LEU A 106 -0.14 6.77 -8.87
CA LEU A 106 -1.29 6.84 -9.77
C LEU A 106 -0.91 6.70 -11.25
N ASP A 107 0.38 6.85 -11.58
CA ASP A 107 0.89 6.79 -12.95
C ASP A 107 1.19 5.33 -13.32
N LYS A 108 0.12 4.56 -13.53
CA LYS A 108 0.17 3.16 -13.99
C LYS A 108 0.03 3.08 -15.51
N ASP A 109 0.73 2.12 -16.12
CA ASP A 109 0.58 1.82 -17.55
C ASP A 109 -0.86 1.39 -17.87
N ASP A 110 -1.47 0.58 -17.00
CA ASP A 110 -2.90 0.28 -17.01
C ASP A 110 -3.57 0.97 -15.81
N PRO A 111 -4.51 1.90 -16.04
CA PRO A 111 -5.25 2.56 -14.96
C PRO A 111 -5.91 1.57 -14.00
N ALA A 112 -6.36 0.40 -14.48
CA ALA A 112 -7.02 -0.61 -13.67
C ALA A 112 -6.12 -1.24 -12.60
N ASP A 113 -4.79 -1.09 -12.71
CA ASP A 113 -3.82 -1.54 -11.70
C ASP A 113 -3.65 -0.55 -10.53
N THR A 114 -4.36 0.58 -10.57
CA THR A 114 -4.34 1.56 -9.48
C THR A 114 -5.17 1.03 -8.31
N PHE A 115 -4.54 0.99 -7.14
CA PHE A 115 -5.19 0.59 -5.91
C PHE A 115 -6.23 1.63 -5.47
N ASP A 116 -7.45 1.20 -5.16
CA ASP A 116 -8.52 2.10 -4.68
C ASP A 116 -8.05 2.98 -3.52
N GLY A 117 -7.35 2.43 -2.52
CA GLY A 117 -6.86 3.24 -1.40
C GLY A 117 -5.89 4.37 -1.79
N CYS A 118 -5.34 4.34 -3.00
CA CYS A 118 -4.50 5.39 -3.55
C CYS A 118 -5.25 6.53 -4.25
N GLU A 119 -6.53 6.33 -4.57
CA GLU A 119 -7.28 7.32 -5.32
C GLU A 119 -7.59 8.55 -4.44
N PRO A 120 -7.30 9.76 -4.92
CA PRO A 120 -7.54 10.96 -4.15
C PRO A 120 -9.03 11.28 -4.11
N VAL A 121 -9.44 12.20 -3.22
CA VAL A 121 -10.72 12.89 -3.39
C VAL A 121 -10.65 13.73 -4.68
N GLY A 122 -11.60 13.51 -5.57
CA GLY A 122 -11.68 14.20 -6.86
C GLY A 122 -12.03 15.68 -6.71
N ASP A 123 -11.69 16.46 -7.73
CA ASP A 123 -12.22 17.82 -7.86
C ASP A 123 -13.72 17.76 -8.11
N GLU A 124 -14.45 18.79 -7.69
CA GLU A 124 -15.88 18.93 -7.92
C GLU A 124 -16.13 19.87 -9.10
N VAL A 125 -16.95 19.44 -10.06
CA VAL A 125 -17.56 20.36 -11.00
C VAL A 125 -18.69 21.12 -10.30
N VAL A 126 -18.70 22.43 -10.49
CA VAL A 126 -19.75 23.34 -10.04
C VAL A 126 -20.52 23.82 -11.25
N ILE A 127 -21.79 23.42 -11.31
CA ILE A 127 -22.72 23.78 -12.38
C ILE A 127 -23.70 24.82 -11.84
N ASP A 128 -23.69 26.02 -12.42
CA ASP A 128 -24.65 27.08 -12.09
C ASP A 128 -25.94 26.89 -12.89
N LEU A 129 -27.00 26.50 -12.19
CA LEU A 129 -28.34 26.29 -12.73
C LEU A 129 -29.31 27.40 -12.33
N THR A 130 -28.79 28.53 -11.87
CA THR A 130 -29.62 29.65 -11.43
C THR A 130 -30.51 30.10 -12.58
N PRO A 131 -31.84 30.02 -12.46
CA PRO A 131 -32.72 30.41 -13.55
C PRO A 131 -32.51 31.87 -13.87
N ALA A 132 -32.44 32.20 -15.17
CA ALA A 132 -32.32 33.57 -15.61
C ALA A 132 -33.44 34.42 -14.98
N PRO A 133 -33.13 35.64 -14.48
CA PRO A 133 -34.14 36.48 -13.88
C PRO A 133 -35.28 36.69 -14.86
N ALA A 134 -36.52 36.62 -14.36
CA ALA A 134 -37.70 36.86 -15.18
C ALA A 134 -37.56 38.23 -15.89
N PRO A 135 -37.92 38.33 -17.18
CA PRO A 135 -37.85 39.60 -17.88
C PRO A 135 -38.69 40.64 -17.13
N ALA A 136 -38.14 41.84 -16.95
CA ALA A 136 -38.82 42.92 -16.24
C ALA A 136 -40.20 43.17 -16.87
N ASP A 137 -41.26 43.17 -16.05
CA ASP A 137 -42.61 43.48 -16.52
C ASP A 137 -42.67 44.96 -16.94
N PRO A 138 -42.88 45.28 -18.24
CA PRO A 138 -42.93 46.66 -18.70
C PRO A 138 -44.11 47.46 -18.13
N MET A 139 -45.13 46.81 -17.56
CA MET A 139 -46.24 47.45 -16.86
C MET A 139 -46.04 47.58 -15.34
N ASN A 140 -45.11 46.83 -14.75
CA ASN A 140 -44.79 46.91 -13.33
C ASN A 140 -43.27 46.76 -13.13
N PRO A 141 -42.50 47.87 -13.19
CA PRO A 141 -41.06 47.84 -12.98
C PRO A 141 -40.75 47.67 -11.48
N MET A 142 -41.03 46.48 -10.94
CA MET A 142 -40.43 46.01 -9.70
C MET A 142 -39.02 45.50 -10.02
N GLU A 143 -38.07 45.82 -9.14
CA GLU A 143 -36.76 45.19 -9.20
C GLU A 143 -36.96 43.66 -9.12
N PRO A 144 -36.31 42.87 -9.99
CA PRO A 144 -36.42 41.43 -9.92
C PRO A 144 -35.94 40.96 -8.55
N GLU A 145 -36.76 40.16 -7.87
CA GLU A 145 -36.38 39.52 -6.61
C GLU A 145 -35.07 38.74 -6.82
N PRO A 146 -34.12 38.80 -5.88
CA PRO A 146 -32.88 38.03 -5.99
C PRO A 146 -33.22 36.53 -6.07
N VAL A 147 -32.70 35.88 -7.11
CA VAL A 147 -32.83 34.43 -7.29
C VAL A 147 -31.69 33.78 -6.52
N GLU A 148 -32.02 32.88 -5.59
CA GLU A 148 -31.03 32.08 -4.87
C GLU A 148 -30.24 31.22 -5.86
N PRO A 149 -28.90 31.15 -5.74
CA PRO A 149 -28.08 30.40 -6.67
C PRO A 149 -28.36 28.89 -6.54
N ALA A 150 -28.61 28.24 -7.67
CA ALA A 150 -28.84 26.80 -7.74
C ALA A 150 -27.55 26.11 -8.22
N LEU A 151 -26.56 26.02 -7.32
CA LEU A 151 -25.28 25.36 -7.61
C LEU A 151 -25.38 23.87 -7.36
N VAL A 152 -24.87 23.08 -8.31
CA VAL A 152 -24.73 21.63 -8.17
C VAL A 152 -23.24 21.29 -8.18
N HIS A 153 -22.82 20.54 -7.17
CA HIS A 153 -21.46 20.06 -6.98
C HIS A 153 -21.45 18.55 -7.26
N ILE A 154 -20.58 18.11 -8.15
CA ILE A 154 -20.42 16.69 -8.47
C ILE A 154 -18.94 16.38 -8.57
N GLU A 155 -18.48 15.37 -7.84
CA GLU A 155 -17.10 14.90 -7.92
C GLU A 155 -16.77 14.33 -9.30
N ILE A 156 -15.58 14.62 -9.79
CA ILE A 156 -15.02 14.07 -11.02
C ILE A 156 -14.44 12.69 -10.72
N GLY A 157 -14.79 11.68 -11.52
CA GLY A 157 -14.13 10.38 -11.54
C GLY A 157 -12.79 10.44 -12.26
N TYR A 158 -12.80 10.80 -13.54
CA TYR A 158 -11.58 10.93 -14.34
C TYR A 158 -11.82 11.77 -15.60
N VAL A 159 -10.71 12.17 -16.24
CA VAL A 159 -10.72 12.83 -17.54
C VAL A 159 -10.23 11.85 -18.60
N GLU A 160 -10.99 11.73 -19.68
CA GLU A 160 -10.65 10.91 -20.84
C GLU A 160 -10.42 11.81 -22.05
N THR A 161 -9.22 11.77 -22.60
CA THR A 161 -8.88 12.47 -23.84
C THR A 161 -8.98 11.50 -25.03
N VAL A 162 -9.69 11.92 -26.07
CA VAL A 162 -9.81 11.16 -27.32
C VAL A 162 -8.75 11.64 -28.30
N LEU A 163 -7.88 10.73 -28.69
CA LEU A 163 -6.78 11.00 -29.62
C LEU A 163 -7.16 10.58 -31.05
N ASP A 164 -6.59 11.26 -32.05
CA ASP A 164 -6.59 10.80 -33.43
C ASP A 164 -5.52 9.73 -33.72
N GLU A 165 -5.43 9.28 -34.98
CA GLU A 165 -4.44 8.28 -35.42
C GLU A 165 -2.98 8.75 -35.27
N GLU A 166 -2.75 10.07 -35.13
CA GLU A 166 -1.44 10.70 -35.00
C GLU A 166 -1.11 11.02 -33.53
N GLY A 167 -2.01 10.69 -32.60
CA GLY A 167 -1.86 10.92 -31.16
C GLY A 167 -2.22 12.33 -30.71
N VAL A 168 -2.91 13.12 -31.55
CA VAL A 168 -3.34 14.48 -31.22
C VAL A 168 -4.71 14.44 -30.56
N ALA A 169 -4.85 15.14 -29.44
CA ALA A 169 -6.11 15.27 -28.71
C ALA A 169 -7.16 16.05 -29.53
N LEU A 170 -8.30 15.41 -29.83
CA LEU A 170 -9.41 15.99 -30.59
C LEU A 170 -10.54 16.49 -29.70
N SER A 171 -10.94 15.65 -28.76
CA SER A 171 -12.03 15.87 -27.81
C SER A 171 -11.65 15.34 -26.43
N ALA A 172 -12.37 15.78 -25.41
CA ALA A 172 -12.22 15.26 -24.06
C ALA A 172 -13.58 15.00 -23.41
N ARG A 173 -13.59 14.12 -22.42
CA ARG A 173 -14.75 13.78 -21.59
C ARG A 173 -14.35 13.85 -20.14
N VAL A 174 -15.14 14.59 -19.35
CA VAL A 174 -15.02 14.58 -17.89
C VAL A 174 -16.11 13.64 -17.37
N HIS A 175 -15.68 12.52 -16.79
CA HIS A 175 -16.57 11.54 -16.18
C HIS A 175 -16.81 11.92 -14.73
N LEU A 176 -18.08 11.93 -14.32
CA LEU A 176 -18.55 12.36 -13.02
C LEU A 176 -18.94 11.15 -12.17
N ARG A 177 -18.81 11.27 -10.85
CA ARG A 177 -19.23 10.26 -9.88
C ARG A 177 -20.73 9.96 -9.97
N GLU A 178 -21.52 11.01 -10.15
CA GLU A 178 -22.96 10.91 -10.28
C GLU A 178 -23.44 11.59 -11.56
N ALA A 179 -24.56 11.10 -12.09
CA ALA A 179 -25.21 11.73 -13.23
C ALA A 179 -25.69 13.13 -12.87
N VAL A 180 -25.52 14.07 -13.80
CA VAL A 180 -26.15 15.39 -13.73
C VAL A 180 -27.68 15.17 -13.64
N PRO A 181 -28.35 15.56 -12.54
CA PRO A 181 -29.78 15.35 -12.33
C PRO A 181 -30.66 15.55 -13.58
N ALA A 182 -31.41 14.52 -13.99
CA ALA A 182 -32.24 14.53 -15.22
C ALA A 182 -33.38 15.56 -15.24
N ALA A 183 -33.67 16.21 -14.11
CA ALA A 183 -34.54 17.40 -14.08
C ALA A 183 -33.90 18.60 -14.82
N MET A 184 -32.61 18.53 -15.13
CA MET A 184 -31.88 19.45 -15.98
C MET A 184 -32.09 19.09 -17.45
N LEU A 185 -32.41 20.09 -18.26
CA LEU A 185 -32.42 19.97 -19.73
C LEU A 185 -30.98 19.76 -20.24
N ASP A 186 -30.83 19.30 -21.48
CA ASP A 186 -29.52 19.14 -22.13
C ASP A 186 -28.68 20.42 -21.97
N GLY A 187 -27.49 20.29 -21.39
CA GLY A 187 -26.54 21.39 -21.30
C GLY A 187 -25.89 21.57 -22.65
N ALA A 188 -26.36 22.50 -23.47
CA ALA A 188 -25.76 22.78 -24.76
C ALA A 188 -24.89 24.04 -24.67
N GLY A 189 -23.58 23.85 -24.53
CA GLY A 189 -22.59 24.94 -24.57
C GLY A 189 -22.60 25.83 -23.33
N MET A 190 -22.70 25.20 -22.14
CA MET A 190 -22.64 25.90 -20.87
C MET A 190 -21.21 26.02 -20.36
N ALA A 191 -20.97 27.01 -19.50
CA ALA A 191 -19.75 27.11 -18.73
C ALA A 191 -19.91 26.37 -17.40
N VAL A 192 -18.85 25.74 -16.94
CA VAL A 192 -18.76 25.09 -15.62
C VAL A 192 -17.46 25.51 -14.94
N SER A 193 -17.46 25.58 -13.63
CA SER A 193 -16.25 25.80 -12.83
C SER A 193 -15.87 24.54 -12.06
N PHE A 194 -14.63 24.47 -11.60
CA PHE A 194 -14.10 23.36 -10.85
C PHE A 194 -13.51 23.84 -9.54
N GLU A 195 -13.74 23.07 -8.50
CA GLU A 195 -13.39 23.38 -7.13
C GLU A 195 -12.71 22.16 -6.49
N ARG A 196 -11.71 22.41 -5.66
CA ARG A 196 -10.98 21.37 -4.92
C ARG A 196 -11.26 21.52 -3.44
N SER A 197 -11.70 20.43 -2.81
CA SER A 197 -11.78 20.37 -1.36
C SER A 197 -10.37 20.33 -0.76
N THR A 198 -10.13 21.16 0.25
CA THR A 198 -8.89 21.18 1.03
C THR A 198 -9.23 21.19 2.51
N GLY A 199 -8.29 20.81 3.38
CA GLY A 199 -8.49 20.91 4.84
C GLY A 199 -8.81 22.33 5.34
N SER A 200 -8.59 23.38 4.52
CA SER A 200 -8.90 24.78 4.83
C SER A 200 -10.18 25.31 4.14
N GLY A 201 -10.94 24.45 3.47
CA GLY A 201 -12.12 24.80 2.67
C GLY A 201 -11.91 24.57 1.18
N THR A 202 -12.73 25.21 0.35
CA THR A 202 -12.76 24.96 -1.09
C THR A 202 -11.88 25.94 -1.86
N LEU A 203 -11.07 25.44 -2.81
CA LEU A 203 -10.19 26.22 -3.68
C LEU A 203 -10.67 26.15 -5.14
N PRO A 204 -10.82 27.28 -5.85
CA PRO A 204 -11.10 27.24 -7.28
C PRO A 204 -9.91 26.66 -8.07
N VAL A 205 -10.19 25.68 -8.91
CA VAL A 205 -9.19 24.99 -9.76
C VAL A 205 -9.16 25.60 -11.15
N GLY A 206 -10.33 25.87 -11.74
CA GLY A 206 -10.45 26.40 -13.09
C GLY A 206 -11.89 26.42 -13.59
N ALA A 207 -12.08 26.70 -14.87
CA ALA A 207 -13.39 26.68 -15.51
C ALA A 207 -13.26 26.28 -16.98
N LEU A 208 -14.29 25.62 -17.49
CA LEU A 208 -14.47 25.29 -18.90
C LEU A 208 -15.62 26.13 -19.45
N SER A 209 -15.36 26.85 -20.54
CA SER A 209 -16.31 27.83 -21.10
C SER A 209 -17.39 27.20 -21.98
N LEU A 210 -17.12 26.01 -22.52
CA LEU A 210 -18.00 25.32 -23.45
C LEU A 210 -17.97 23.81 -23.22
N VAL A 211 -18.93 23.33 -22.43
CA VAL A 211 -19.18 21.90 -22.24
C VAL A 211 -20.59 21.53 -22.70
N THR A 212 -20.76 20.27 -23.09
CA THR A 212 -22.07 19.71 -23.44
C THR A 212 -22.38 18.43 -22.67
N TRP A 213 -23.64 18.18 -22.32
CA TRP A 213 -24.07 16.91 -21.72
C TRP A 213 -25.53 16.60 -22.05
N GLU A 214 -25.87 15.32 -22.05
CA GLU A 214 -27.26 14.85 -22.14
C GLU A 214 -27.91 14.80 -20.75
N ALA A 215 -29.23 15.03 -20.68
CA ALA A 215 -29.96 14.91 -19.41
C ALA A 215 -29.79 13.53 -18.75
N GLY A 216 -29.33 13.50 -17.50
CA GLY A 216 -29.04 12.27 -16.78
C GLY A 216 -27.71 11.60 -17.16
N SER A 217 -26.85 12.27 -17.93
CA SER A 217 -25.48 11.82 -18.20
C SER A 217 -24.56 12.10 -17.01
N ALA A 218 -23.62 11.20 -16.76
CA ALA A 218 -22.47 11.42 -15.87
C ALA A 218 -21.23 11.86 -16.65
N VAL A 219 -21.40 12.38 -17.86
CA VAL A 219 -20.29 12.76 -18.75
C VAL A 219 -20.52 14.18 -19.27
N LEU A 220 -19.52 15.04 -19.04
CA LEU A 220 -19.39 16.33 -19.71
C LEU A 220 -18.48 16.16 -20.93
N GLU A 221 -18.98 16.52 -22.11
CA GLU A 221 -18.26 16.41 -23.36
C GLU A 221 -17.67 17.76 -23.80
N LEU A 222 -16.42 17.70 -24.27
CA LEU A 222 -15.69 18.79 -24.91
C LEU A 222 -15.39 18.38 -26.35
N GLY A 223 -16.18 18.89 -27.29
CA GLY A 223 -16.19 18.39 -28.67
C GLY A 223 -14.95 18.73 -29.50
N ASP A 224 -14.49 19.99 -29.48
CA ASP A 224 -13.36 20.46 -30.28
C ASP A 224 -12.37 21.21 -29.38
N LEU A 225 -11.29 20.52 -28.98
CA LEU A 225 -10.27 21.07 -28.10
C LEU A 225 -9.50 22.25 -28.73
N SER A 226 -9.53 22.41 -30.06
CA SER A 226 -8.88 23.55 -30.72
C SER A 226 -9.57 24.89 -30.45
N LEU A 227 -10.80 24.85 -29.95
CA LEU A 227 -11.57 26.03 -29.55
C LEU A 227 -11.27 26.48 -28.11
N LEU A 228 -10.60 25.63 -27.31
CA LEU A 228 -10.27 25.92 -25.92
C LEU A 228 -9.07 26.86 -25.80
N SER A 229 -9.08 27.67 -24.76
CA SER A 229 -7.91 28.45 -24.37
C SER A 229 -6.80 27.54 -23.83
N ALA A 230 -5.57 28.06 -23.81
CA ALA A 230 -4.44 27.32 -23.23
C ALA A 230 -4.66 26.94 -21.76
N ALA A 231 -5.39 27.76 -20.99
CA ALA A 231 -5.70 27.46 -19.59
C ALA A 231 -6.74 26.34 -19.45
N GLU A 232 -7.71 26.25 -20.37
CA GLU A 232 -8.69 25.16 -20.39
C GLU A 232 -8.05 23.84 -20.82
N LEU A 233 -7.11 23.89 -21.77
CA LEU A 233 -6.33 22.72 -22.17
C LEU A 233 -5.46 22.20 -21.01
N ASP A 234 -4.71 23.10 -20.36
CA ASP A 234 -3.88 22.78 -19.18
C ASP A 234 -4.72 22.20 -18.03
N LEU A 235 -5.92 22.76 -17.82
CA LEU A 235 -6.88 22.28 -16.82
C LEU A 235 -7.29 20.82 -17.07
N ILE A 236 -7.65 20.47 -18.32
CA ILE A 236 -8.09 19.11 -18.68
C ILE A 236 -6.92 18.14 -18.70
N GLU A 237 -5.73 18.59 -19.14
CA GLU A 237 -4.56 17.73 -19.29
C GLU A 237 -3.92 17.38 -17.95
N THR A 238 -3.80 18.35 -17.03
CA THR A 238 -3.06 18.15 -15.78
C THR A 238 -3.67 18.83 -14.54
N GLY A 239 -4.55 19.81 -14.73
CA GLY A 239 -5.08 20.61 -13.63
C GLY A 239 -6.14 19.89 -12.78
N LEU A 240 -7.00 19.10 -13.42
CA LEU A 240 -8.08 18.36 -12.78
C LEU A 240 -7.58 17.06 -12.15
N VAL A 241 -8.08 16.79 -10.96
CA VAL A 241 -7.87 15.55 -10.22
C VAL A 241 -9.17 14.76 -10.23
N GLY A 242 -9.10 13.53 -10.73
CA GLY A 242 -10.21 12.58 -10.65
C GLY A 242 -10.10 11.70 -9.40
N GLY A 243 -11.25 11.34 -8.83
CA GLY A 243 -11.36 10.45 -7.67
C GLY A 243 -11.57 8.96 -7.97
N ASP A 244 -11.66 8.59 -9.25
CA ASP A 244 -11.72 7.20 -9.74
C ASP A 244 -10.81 7.07 -10.99
N PRO A 245 -9.48 7.25 -10.85
CA PRO A 245 -8.55 7.08 -11.96
C PRO A 245 -8.55 5.67 -12.53
N ASN A 246 -8.88 4.63 -11.74
CA ASN A 246 -8.86 3.24 -12.17
C ASN A 246 -10.12 2.80 -12.92
N ARG A 247 -11.17 3.64 -12.88
CA ARG A 247 -12.42 3.53 -13.64
C ARG A 247 -13.25 2.31 -13.26
N ASN A 248 -13.14 1.85 -12.02
CA ASN A 248 -13.91 0.70 -11.54
C ASN A 248 -15.23 1.12 -10.87
N GLY A 249 -15.48 2.44 -10.71
CA GLY A 249 -16.67 3.00 -10.09
C GLY A 249 -16.64 3.04 -8.56
N ILE A 250 -15.52 2.63 -7.95
CA ILE A 250 -15.18 2.85 -6.55
C ILE A 250 -14.36 4.15 -6.51
N PHE A 251 -14.66 5.01 -5.54
CA PHE A 251 -13.95 6.27 -5.35
C PHE A 251 -13.19 6.14 -4.05
N GLY A 252 -11.87 6.18 -4.16
CA GLY A 252 -11.04 5.21 -3.46
C GLY A 252 -10.78 5.38 -1.97
N ALA A 253 -10.95 6.54 -1.35
CA ALA A 253 -11.03 6.63 0.12
C ALA A 253 -11.45 8.02 0.62
N ASP A 254 -12.23 8.04 1.70
CA ASP A 254 -12.43 9.27 2.50
C ASP A 254 -11.10 9.78 3.10
N GLU A 255 -10.12 8.89 3.29
CA GLU A 255 -8.74 9.17 3.73
C GLU A 255 -7.74 8.35 2.87
N PRO A 256 -7.23 8.91 1.77
CA PRO A 256 -6.37 8.15 0.84
C PRO A 256 -4.99 7.88 1.43
N TYR A 257 -4.42 6.75 1.04
CA TYR A 257 -3.02 6.46 1.28
C TYR A 257 -2.13 7.51 0.62
N LEU A 258 -1.10 7.93 1.33
CA LEU A 258 0.01 8.69 0.77
C LEU A 258 1.18 7.74 0.53
N GLU A 259 2.09 8.10 -0.38
CA GLU A 259 3.30 7.31 -0.62
C GLU A 259 4.05 7.08 0.71
N ILE A 260 4.22 8.18 1.46
CA ILE A 260 4.59 8.20 2.86
C ILE A 260 3.68 9.22 3.55
N ASP A 261 2.78 8.75 4.42
CA ASP A 261 1.86 9.60 5.17
C ASP A 261 2.53 10.10 6.46
N PRO A 262 2.75 11.42 6.61
CA PRO A 262 3.49 11.94 7.75
C PRO A 262 2.79 11.59 9.07
N GLY A 263 3.47 10.85 9.94
CA GLY A 263 2.91 10.47 11.24
C GLY A 263 2.11 9.17 11.23
N SER A 264 1.86 8.54 10.07
CA SER A 264 0.99 7.38 9.98
C SER A 264 1.58 6.24 9.14
N PRO A 265 2.18 5.23 9.79
CA PRO A 265 2.63 4.00 9.14
C PRO A 265 1.47 3.24 8.47
N ALA A 266 0.29 3.24 9.10
CA ALA A 266 -0.89 2.49 8.65
C ALA A 266 -1.40 2.96 7.28
N THR A 267 -1.32 4.26 6.99
CA THR A 267 -1.77 4.89 5.73
C THR A 267 -0.60 5.26 4.81
N SER A 268 0.63 4.83 5.15
CA SER A 268 1.81 4.96 4.29
C SER A 268 1.91 3.80 3.30
N TYR A 269 1.59 4.05 2.03
CA TYR A 269 1.58 3.06 0.96
C TYR A 269 2.91 2.33 0.82
N LEU A 270 4.05 3.02 0.96
CA LEU A 270 5.38 2.40 0.90
C LEU A 270 5.53 1.28 1.92
N LEU A 271 5.18 1.53 3.19
CA LEU A 271 5.28 0.54 4.25
C LEU A 271 4.29 -0.61 4.03
N GLN A 272 3.03 -0.29 3.71
CA GLN A 272 2.03 -1.32 3.43
C GLN A 272 2.43 -2.20 2.23
N ARG A 273 3.11 -1.63 1.23
CA ARG A 273 3.62 -2.38 0.08
C ARG A 273 4.78 -3.30 0.42
N LEU A 274 5.64 -2.90 1.36
CA LEU A 274 6.73 -3.73 1.89
C LEU A 274 6.18 -4.89 2.74
N GLN A 275 5.13 -4.64 3.53
CA GLN A 275 4.49 -5.64 4.37
C GLN A 275 3.50 -6.55 3.61
N GLY A 276 3.14 -6.19 2.37
CA GLY A 276 2.22 -6.97 1.54
C GLY A 276 0.74 -6.78 1.91
N ASN A 277 0.40 -5.65 2.52
CA ASN A 277 -0.95 -5.30 2.97
C ASN A 277 -1.80 -4.61 1.90
N VAL A 278 -1.22 -4.31 0.74
CA VAL A 278 -1.89 -3.67 -0.42
C VAL A 278 -1.78 -4.55 -1.67
N PRO A 279 -2.72 -4.45 -2.64
CA PRO A 279 -2.77 -5.34 -3.80
C PRO A 279 -1.53 -5.30 -4.70
N GLY A 280 -1.03 -6.48 -5.09
CA GLY A 280 0.10 -6.67 -6.00
C GLY A 280 1.34 -7.25 -5.32
N SER A 281 2.35 -7.65 -6.10
CA SER A 281 3.54 -8.33 -5.58
C SER A 281 4.29 -7.46 -4.54
N PRO A 282 4.50 -7.96 -3.31
CA PRO A 282 5.19 -7.20 -2.27
C PRO A 282 6.62 -6.81 -2.67
N MET A 283 7.09 -5.68 -2.16
CA MET A 283 8.46 -5.21 -2.37
C MET A 283 9.37 -5.65 -1.20
N PRO A 284 10.70 -5.76 -1.40
CA PRO A 284 11.45 -5.57 -2.64
C PRO A 284 11.47 -6.82 -3.54
N LEU A 285 11.25 -6.66 -4.85
CA LEU A 285 11.18 -7.78 -5.80
C LEU A 285 12.54 -8.41 -6.16
N ALA A 286 13.63 -7.65 -6.05
CA ALA A 286 14.94 -8.05 -6.57
C ALA A 286 16.04 -8.15 -5.50
N ASN A 287 15.71 -7.91 -4.23
CA ASN A 287 16.67 -7.86 -3.14
C ASN A 287 16.16 -8.61 -1.91
N GLN A 288 17.02 -8.78 -0.91
CA GLN A 288 16.60 -9.32 0.37
C GLN A 288 15.50 -8.45 1.00
N PRO A 289 14.42 -9.06 1.49
CA PRO A 289 13.41 -8.36 2.29
C PRO A 289 14.02 -7.69 3.52
N LEU A 290 13.25 -6.80 4.13
CA LEU A 290 13.64 -6.13 5.38
C LEU A 290 13.58 -7.09 6.57
N SER A 291 14.43 -6.90 7.58
CA SER A 291 14.26 -7.57 8.88
C SER A 291 13.16 -6.90 9.73
N SER A 292 12.74 -7.54 10.82
CA SER A 292 11.86 -6.92 11.82
C SER A 292 12.34 -5.53 12.27
N ALA A 293 13.63 -5.41 12.63
CA ALA A 293 14.23 -4.17 13.09
C ALA A 293 14.18 -3.06 12.02
N GLU A 294 14.43 -3.41 10.75
CA GLU A 294 14.38 -2.47 9.63
C GLU A 294 12.95 -1.97 9.36
N VAL A 295 11.94 -2.83 9.52
CA VAL A 295 10.52 -2.44 9.41
C VAL A 295 10.12 -1.52 10.56
N ILE A 296 10.50 -1.84 11.80
CA ILE A 296 10.22 -1.01 12.98
C ILE A 296 10.86 0.37 12.81
N ALA A 297 12.14 0.43 12.41
CA ALA A 297 12.83 1.68 12.17
C ALA A 297 12.15 2.53 11.09
N LEU A 298 11.69 1.90 10.00
CA LEU A 298 10.94 2.59 8.95
C LEU A 298 9.60 3.12 9.46
N ALA A 299 8.84 2.32 10.20
CA ALA A 299 7.57 2.75 10.79
C ALA A 299 7.74 3.90 11.78
N CYS A 300 8.71 3.81 12.70
CA CYS A 300 8.98 4.87 13.66
C CYS A 300 9.55 6.14 13.01
N TRP A 301 10.33 6.01 11.94
CA TRP A 301 10.71 7.17 11.13
C TRP A 301 9.47 7.84 10.51
N ILE A 302 8.55 7.08 9.91
CA ILE A 302 7.30 7.61 9.36
C ILE A 302 6.51 8.37 10.44
N GLU A 303 6.35 7.79 11.63
CA GLU A 303 5.68 8.47 12.75
C GLU A 303 6.38 9.78 13.14
N SER A 304 7.72 9.75 13.23
CA SER A 304 8.53 10.93 13.56
C SER A 304 8.33 12.06 12.55
N THR A 305 8.04 11.77 11.27
CA THR A 305 7.78 12.82 10.25
C THR A 305 6.49 13.61 10.47
N GLY A 306 5.56 13.13 11.31
CA GLY A 306 4.33 13.84 11.68
C GLY A 306 4.57 15.08 12.54
N ALA A 307 5.74 15.20 13.19
CA ALA A 307 6.08 16.35 14.00
C ALA A 307 6.31 17.62 13.15
N PRO A 308 5.94 18.83 13.63
CA PRO A 308 6.08 20.05 12.85
C PRO A 308 7.53 20.31 12.38
N GLY A 309 7.73 20.31 11.07
CA GLY A 309 9.04 20.53 10.43
C GLY A 309 9.94 19.28 10.35
N ALA A 310 9.51 18.13 10.88
CA ALA A 310 10.27 16.88 10.82
C ALA A 310 10.34 16.30 9.41
N SER A 311 9.28 16.46 8.61
CA SER A 311 9.24 16.04 7.20
C SER A 311 10.28 16.73 6.32
N ASP A 312 10.85 17.85 6.77
CA ASP A 312 11.87 18.62 6.04
C ASP A 312 13.29 18.43 6.62
N ASP A 313 13.45 17.66 7.70
CA ASP A 313 14.73 17.48 8.38
C ASP A 313 15.50 16.25 7.83
N PRO A 314 16.60 16.45 7.08
CA PRO A 314 17.42 15.35 6.58
C PRO A 314 18.21 14.62 7.66
N TRP A 315 18.22 15.09 8.90
CA TRP A 315 18.92 14.49 10.04
C TRP A 315 17.95 14.06 11.14
N LEU A 316 16.67 13.88 10.82
CA LEU A 316 15.63 13.51 11.77
C LEU A 316 16.07 12.28 12.59
N GLU A 317 16.17 12.45 13.91
CA GLU A 317 16.33 11.37 14.88
C GLU A 317 15.03 10.55 14.94
N ILE A 318 15.14 9.23 15.04
CA ILE A 318 13.96 8.36 15.16
C ILE A 318 13.62 8.24 16.64
N ASP A 319 12.46 8.78 17.03
CA ASP A 319 12.00 8.75 18.42
C ASP A 319 11.23 7.44 18.69
N TYR A 320 11.96 6.37 19.04
CA TYR A 320 11.36 5.09 19.39
C TYR A 320 10.55 5.13 20.69
N ASP A 321 10.84 6.09 21.58
CA ASP A 321 10.12 6.23 22.85
C ASP A 321 8.72 6.85 22.63
N ASP A 322 8.56 7.72 21.63
CA ASP A 322 7.28 8.32 21.20
C ASP A 322 6.71 7.70 19.91
N CYS A 323 7.13 6.47 19.57
CA CYS A 323 6.65 5.72 18.41
C CYS A 323 5.61 4.67 18.81
N ASP A 324 4.34 4.88 18.46
CA ASP A 324 3.25 3.96 18.75
C ASP A 324 3.49 2.57 18.14
N PHE A 325 4.08 2.48 16.94
CA PHE A 325 4.42 1.21 16.32
C PHE A 325 5.39 0.39 17.19
N ALA A 326 6.47 1.01 17.68
CA ALA A 326 7.45 0.32 18.54
C ALA A 326 6.86 -0.05 19.90
N GLN A 327 6.06 0.83 20.50
CA GLN A 327 5.46 0.59 21.82
C GLN A 327 4.42 -0.54 21.80
N ASN A 328 3.73 -0.73 20.66
CA ASN A 328 2.71 -1.76 20.50
C ASN A 328 3.21 -3.02 19.77
N PHE A 329 4.47 -3.03 19.29
CA PHE A 329 5.03 -4.15 18.54
C PHE A 329 5.10 -5.42 19.40
N GLY A 330 4.40 -6.47 18.96
CA GLY A 330 4.25 -7.72 19.69
C GLY A 330 3.27 -7.64 20.88
N GLY A 331 2.48 -6.56 21.00
CA GLY A 331 1.55 -6.31 22.10
C GLY A 331 0.17 -7.00 22.00
N GLY A 332 -0.13 -7.61 20.84
CA GLY A 332 -1.29 -8.47 20.62
C GLY A 332 -2.66 -7.78 20.74
N ALA A 333 -3.65 -8.48 21.28
CA ALA A 333 -5.02 -7.99 21.36
C ALA A 333 -5.18 -6.75 22.27
N THR A 334 -4.23 -6.52 23.18
CA THR A 334 -4.27 -5.40 24.14
C THR A 334 -4.03 -4.03 23.50
N SER A 335 -3.38 -4.01 22.33
CA SER A 335 -3.19 -2.82 21.49
C SER A 335 -4.22 -2.71 20.35
N GLY A 336 -5.25 -3.57 20.35
CA GLY A 336 -6.27 -3.62 19.31
C GLY A 336 -5.87 -4.38 18.05
N GLY A 337 -4.71 -5.07 18.10
CA GLY A 337 -4.23 -5.95 17.03
C GLY A 337 -4.76 -7.38 17.15
N HIS A 338 -4.20 -8.26 16.31
CA HIS A 338 -4.51 -9.70 16.35
C HIS A 338 -3.53 -10.46 17.24
N SER A 339 -4.01 -11.50 17.92
CA SER A 339 -3.19 -12.40 18.74
C SER A 339 -3.08 -13.81 18.16
N LEU A 340 -2.05 -14.54 18.58
CA LEU A 340 -1.96 -15.96 18.23
C LEU A 340 -3.13 -16.73 18.83
N ALA A 341 -3.43 -16.57 20.12
CA ALA A 341 -4.40 -17.43 20.81
C ALA A 341 -5.85 -17.18 20.39
N ASP A 342 -6.28 -15.92 20.23
CA ASP A 342 -7.69 -15.60 20.01
C ASP A 342 -8.08 -15.60 18.52
N ASP A 343 -7.17 -15.18 17.63
CA ASP A 343 -7.49 -14.96 16.23
C ASP A 343 -6.84 -15.97 15.27
N VAL A 344 -5.54 -16.24 15.42
CA VAL A 344 -4.78 -17.08 14.48
C VAL A 344 -4.90 -18.57 14.80
N GLN A 345 -4.85 -18.96 16.07
CA GLN A 345 -4.92 -20.36 16.49
C GLN A 345 -6.25 -21.03 16.06
N PRO A 346 -7.43 -20.39 16.14
CA PRO A 346 -8.66 -20.96 15.59
C PRO A 346 -8.56 -21.28 14.09
N ILE A 347 -7.84 -20.46 13.31
CA ILE A 347 -7.60 -20.70 11.88
C ILE A 347 -6.70 -21.94 11.71
N PHE A 348 -5.62 -22.03 12.49
CA PHE A 348 -4.72 -23.20 12.46
C PHE A 348 -5.43 -24.49 12.88
N ASP A 349 -6.24 -24.46 13.93
CA ASP A 349 -7.02 -25.62 14.40
C ASP A 349 -8.05 -26.07 13.36
N GLN A 350 -8.61 -25.13 12.60
CA GLN A 350 -9.65 -25.38 11.59
C GLN A 350 -9.11 -25.75 10.21
N SER A 351 -7.83 -25.52 9.92
CA SER A 351 -7.30 -25.68 8.56
C SER A 351 -5.95 -26.37 8.46
N CYS A 352 -5.17 -26.46 9.55
CA CYS A 352 -3.76 -26.83 9.50
C CYS A 352 -3.39 -27.95 10.48
N ALA A 353 -3.84 -27.86 11.74
CA ALA A 353 -3.35 -28.62 12.89
C ALA A 353 -3.94 -30.04 13.00
N TYR A 354 -3.95 -30.78 11.87
CA TYR A 354 -4.47 -32.14 11.79
C TYR A 354 -3.38 -33.20 11.71
N ALA A 355 -3.70 -34.41 12.16
CA ALA A 355 -2.79 -35.56 12.08
C ALA A 355 -2.37 -35.82 10.62
N GLY A 356 -1.05 -35.89 10.39
CA GLY A 356 -0.46 -36.04 9.05
C GLY A 356 -0.29 -34.75 8.24
N CYS A 357 -0.78 -33.62 8.76
CA CYS A 357 -0.50 -32.26 8.28
C CYS A 357 0.38 -31.55 9.33
N HIS A 358 -0.13 -30.59 10.08
CA HIS A 358 0.64 -29.83 11.08
C HIS A 358 0.17 -30.07 12.52
N GLY A 359 -0.20 -31.32 12.84
CA GLY A 359 -0.61 -31.71 14.20
C GLY A 359 0.51 -32.37 15.02
N SER A 360 0.24 -32.64 16.29
CA SER A 360 1.22 -33.14 17.28
C SER A 360 1.81 -34.54 17.05
N VAL A 361 1.29 -35.30 16.09
CA VAL A 361 1.79 -36.65 15.77
C VAL A 361 2.34 -36.66 14.35
N GLN A 362 3.67 -36.77 14.25
CA GLN A 362 4.43 -36.79 13.00
C GLN A 362 4.09 -35.59 12.09
N PRO A 363 4.25 -34.34 12.58
CA PRO A 363 3.96 -33.15 11.79
C PRO A 363 4.79 -33.11 10.51
N ALA A 364 4.14 -32.74 9.40
CA ALA A 364 4.78 -32.47 8.13
C ALA A 364 5.76 -31.29 8.29
N ALA A 365 6.95 -31.45 7.73
CA ALA A 365 8.06 -30.49 7.89
C ALA A 365 8.35 -30.15 9.37
N ASP A 366 8.10 -31.10 10.27
CA ASP A 366 8.35 -30.97 11.71
C ASP A 366 7.63 -29.76 12.35
N LEU A 367 6.55 -29.26 11.73
CA LEU A 367 5.83 -28.05 12.15
C LEU A 367 4.53 -28.43 12.85
N ASP A 368 4.49 -28.28 14.18
CA ASP A 368 3.31 -28.49 15.02
C ASP A 368 2.59 -27.15 15.25
N LEU A 369 1.40 -27.01 14.68
CA LEU A 369 0.56 -25.82 14.82
C LEU A 369 -0.58 -26.01 15.83
N THR A 370 -0.50 -27.05 16.67
CA THR A 370 -1.49 -27.23 17.74
C THR A 370 -1.33 -26.17 18.84
N ALA A 371 -2.45 -25.80 19.46
CA ALA A 371 -2.48 -24.86 20.56
C ALA A 371 -1.45 -25.21 21.65
N GLY A 372 -0.65 -24.22 22.04
CA GLY A 372 0.46 -24.36 22.99
C GLY A 372 1.81 -24.79 22.40
N ASN A 373 1.86 -25.22 21.13
CA ASN A 373 3.12 -25.54 20.42
C ASN A 373 3.35 -24.64 19.18
N ALA A 374 2.30 -23.98 18.70
CA ALA A 374 2.33 -23.23 17.44
C ALA A 374 3.36 -22.10 17.44
N TYR A 375 3.44 -21.31 18.52
CA TYR A 375 4.33 -20.15 18.59
C TYR A 375 5.80 -20.54 18.42
N ASP A 376 6.33 -21.40 19.30
CA ASP A 376 7.72 -21.87 19.25
C ASP A 376 8.03 -22.56 17.92
N SER A 377 7.03 -23.26 17.35
CA SER A 377 7.19 -23.92 16.05
C SER A 377 7.23 -22.94 14.87
N LEU A 378 6.70 -21.72 15.02
CA LEU A 378 6.70 -20.65 14.03
C LEU A 378 7.88 -19.68 14.19
N MET A 379 8.43 -19.51 15.39
CA MET A 379 9.59 -18.65 15.67
C MET A 379 10.93 -19.35 15.35
N ARG A 380 10.98 -20.05 14.21
CA ARG A 380 12.18 -20.75 13.71
C ARG A 380 12.28 -20.65 12.19
N PHE A 381 13.43 -21.06 11.67
CA PHE A 381 13.65 -21.14 10.22
C PHE A 381 12.84 -22.29 9.58
N SER A 382 12.41 -22.07 8.33
CA SER A 382 11.69 -23.06 7.54
C SER A 382 12.61 -24.24 7.20
N MET A 383 12.15 -25.47 7.45
CA MET A 383 12.87 -26.66 6.98
C MET A 383 12.95 -26.76 5.45
N GLN A 384 11.98 -26.19 4.75
CA GLN A 384 11.92 -26.23 3.28
C GLN A 384 12.70 -25.07 2.64
N ASN A 385 12.86 -23.96 3.36
CA ASN A 385 13.70 -22.84 2.98
C ASN A 385 14.52 -22.35 4.19
N PRO A 386 15.68 -22.99 4.49
CA PRO A 386 16.43 -22.72 5.72
C PRO A 386 16.99 -21.30 5.87
N THR A 387 16.94 -20.47 4.83
CA THR A 387 17.36 -19.07 4.88
C THR A 387 16.24 -18.11 5.21
N GLN A 388 15.01 -18.61 5.44
CA GLN A 388 13.82 -17.81 5.70
C GLN A 388 13.11 -18.28 6.97
N ALA A 389 12.72 -17.35 7.83
CA ALA A 389 11.90 -17.63 9.01
C ALA A 389 10.51 -18.14 8.59
N LEU A 390 9.90 -19.01 9.41
CA LEU A 390 8.49 -19.37 9.23
C LEU A 390 7.60 -18.14 9.44
N VAL A 391 7.86 -17.38 10.51
CA VAL A 391 7.32 -16.06 10.77
C VAL A 391 8.48 -15.11 11.08
N GLU A 392 8.52 -13.98 10.36
CA GLU A 392 9.37 -12.83 10.63
C GLU A 392 8.45 -11.72 11.18
N PRO A 393 8.48 -11.42 12.50
CA PRO A 393 7.66 -10.37 13.10
C PRO A 393 7.81 -9.04 12.34
N GLY A 394 6.71 -8.32 12.15
CA GLY A 394 6.66 -7.07 11.39
C GLY A 394 6.73 -7.23 9.87
N ASN A 395 7.16 -8.39 9.35
CA ASN A 395 7.36 -8.58 7.92
C ASN A 395 6.66 -9.85 7.36
N PRO A 396 5.37 -9.75 7.02
CA PRO A 396 4.64 -10.86 6.39
C PRO A 396 5.23 -11.29 5.06
N THR A 397 5.75 -10.35 4.26
CA THR A 397 6.40 -10.64 2.98
C THR A 397 7.63 -11.54 3.14
N ASN A 398 8.41 -11.36 4.21
CA ASN A 398 9.57 -12.19 4.51
C ASN A 398 9.21 -13.48 5.26
N SER A 399 7.95 -13.67 5.65
CA SER A 399 7.51 -14.86 6.39
C SER A 399 7.19 -16.02 5.45
N TYR A 400 7.88 -17.16 5.62
CA TYR A 400 7.64 -18.34 4.77
C TYR A 400 6.20 -18.86 4.89
N LEU A 401 5.56 -18.69 6.05
CA LEU A 401 4.14 -19.00 6.24
C LEU A 401 3.27 -18.31 5.17
N MET A 402 3.47 -17.01 4.94
CA MET A 402 2.70 -16.26 3.94
C MET A 402 2.95 -16.74 2.51
N THR A 403 4.18 -17.20 2.21
CA THR A 403 4.49 -17.85 0.93
C THR A 403 3.71 -19.16 0.75
N LYS A 404 3.41 -19.88 1.84
CA LYS A 404 2.60 -21.10 1.77
C LYS A 404 1.10 -20.84 1.67
N LEU A 405 0.62 -19.72 2.21
CA LEU A 405 -0.82 -19.38 2.22
C LEU A 405 -1.27 -18.69 0.93
N SER A 406 -0.37 -17.95 0.27
CA SER A 406 -0.65 -17.23 -0.97
C SER A 406 -0.32 -18.07 -2.22
N ASP A 407 -0.99 -17.77 -3.34
CA ASP A 407 -0.73 -18.39 -4.66
C ASP A 407 0.45 -17.73 -5.39
N ASN A 408 1.32 -17.03 -4.66
CA ASN A 408 2.36 -16.16 -5.25
C ASN A 408 3.56 -16.94 -5.82
N GLY A 409 3.45 -18.25 -6.04
CA GLY A 409 4.38 -19.03 -6.87
C GLY A 409 5.84 -19.17 -6.39
N VAL A 410 6.24 -18.59 -5.26
CA VAL A 410 7.68 -18.43 -4.95
C VAL A 410 8.36 -19.73 -4.47
N ALA A 411 7.65 -20.65 -3.79
CA ALA A 411 8.21 -21.97 -3.45
C ALA A 411 7.18 -23.01 -2.96
N GLY A 412 7.05 -24.10 -3.72
CA GLY A 412 6.34 -25.31 -3.30
C GLY A 412 4.82 -25.25 -3.44
N VAL A 413 4.12 -26.22 -2.85
CA VAL A 413 2.65 -26.37 -2.99
C VAL A 413 1.93 -25.46 -1.99
N GLN A 414 0.93 -24.69 -2.43
CA GLN A 414 0.04 -23.90 -1.57
C GLN A 414 -0.57 -24.76 -0.45
N MET A 415 -0.67 -24.20 0.76
CA MET A 415 -1.33 -24.79 1.92
C MET A 415 -2.69 -24.10 2.16
N PRO A 416 -3.73 -24.84 2.60
CA PRO A 416 -3.74 -26.27 2.95
C PRO A 416 -3.58 -27.22 1.74
N LYS A 417 -2.65 -28.19 1.84
CA LYS A 417 -2.34 -29.10 0.74
C LYS A 417 -3.54 -30.02 0.44
N ASN A 418 -4.01 -30.00 -0.80
CA ASN A 418 -5.20 -30.73 -1.25
C ASN A 418 -6.51 -30.32 -0.53
N GLY A 419 -6.52 -29.16 0.13
CA GLY A 419 -7.70 -28.53 0.72
C GLY A 419 -8.18 -27.34 -0.10
N GLU A 420 -9.25 -26.71 0.36
CA GLU A 420 -9.62 -25.37 -0.11
C GLU A 420 -8.58 -24.36 0.42
N ALA A 421 -8.22 -23.37 -0.40
CA ALA A 421 -7.39 -22.28 0.05
C ALA A 421 -8.10 -21.51 1.17
N LEU A 422 -7.33 -20.93 2.10
CA LEU A 422 -7.91 -20.00 3.07
C LEU A 422 -8.53 -18.80 2.34
N ASP A 423 -9.65 -18.30 2.86
CA ASP A 423 -10.20 -17.04 2.37
C ASP A 423 -9.29 -15.85 2.76
N GLU A 424 -9.42 -14.75 2.01
CA GLU A 424 -8.57 -13.57 2.21
C GLU A 424 -8.77 -12.93 3.59
N VAL A 425 -9.91 -13.13 4.25
CA VAL A 425 -10.13 -12.63 5.62
C VAL A 425 -9.21 -13.37 6.60
N SER A 426 -9.17 -14.69 6.51
CA SER A 426 -8.31 -15.55 7.34
C SER A 426 -6.83 -15.30 7.07
N VAL A 427 -6.44 -15.16 5.79
CA VAL A 427 -5.07 -14.80 5.42
C VAL A 427 -4.73 -13.39 5.92
N GLY A 428 -5.68 -12.45 5.84
CA GLY A 428 -5.55 -11.09 6.34
C GLY A 428 -5.31 -11.01 7.84
N ILE A 429 -6.03 -11.80 8.64
CA ILE A 429 -5.82 -11.90 10.09
C ILE A 429 -4.39 -12.37 10.40
N ILE A 430 -3.91 -13.42 9.72
CA ILE A 430 -2.54 -13.93 9.91
C ILE A 430 -1.50 -12.88 9.47
N ARG A 431 -1.73 -12.22 8.32
CA ARG A 431 -0.86 -11.17 7.80
C ARG A 431 -0.75 -10.00 8.77
N GLN A 432 -1.87 -9.57 9.34
CA GLN A 432 -1.92 -8.46 10.27
C GLN A 432 -1.25 -8.83 11.61
N TRP A 433 -1.53 -10.01 12.17
CA TRP A 433 -0.81 -10.54 13.34
C TRP A 433 0.71 -10.51 13.15
N ILE A 434 1.21 -10.96 11.98
CA ILE A 434 2.64 -10.89 11.67
C ILE A 434 3.10 -9.43 11.59
N SER A 435 2.39 -8.56 10.88
CA SER A 435 2.73 -7.14 10.70
C SER A 435 2.86 -6.39 12.03
N GLU A 436 2.09 -6.79 13.03
CA GLU A 436 2.04 -6.18 14.37
C GLU A 436 3.07 -6.77 15.34
N GLY A 437 3.95 -7.65 14.87
CA GLY A 437 5.02 -8.23 15.69
C GLY A 437 4.74 -9.65 16.20
N ALA A 438 3.72 -10.32 15.66
CA ALA A 438 3.42 -11.71 15.90
C ALA A 438 3.31 -12.06 17.40
N ALA A 439 2.45 -11.38 18.13
CA ALA A 439 2.30 -11.55 19.58
C ALA A 439 1.97 -12.98 20.02
N ASN A 440 2.48 -13.36 21.21
CA ASN A 440 2.26 -14.64 21.89
C ASN A 440 1.46 -14.46 23.19
N ASP A 441 0.24 -13.93 23.09
CA ASP A 441 -0.64 -13.58 24.21
C ASP A 441 -1.83 -14.54 24.41
#